data_AF-A0A936EFP3-F1
#
_entry.id   AF-A0A936EFP3-F1
#
_cell.length_a   1.000
_cell.length_b   1.000
_cell.length_c   1.000
_cell.angle_alpha   90.00
_cell.angle_beta   90.00
_cell.angle_gamma   90.00
#
_symmetry.space_group_name_H-M   'P 1'
#
loop_
_entity.id
_entity.type
_entity.pdbx_description
1 polymer ?
#
loop_
_entity_poly.entity_id
_entity_poly.type
_entity_poly.pdbx_seq_one_letter_code
_entity_poly.pdbx_strand_id
1 'polypeptide(L)'
;MSPCRSGPRSGRTRRPWTGSTPHGCLIDELHAWKDRGLWDVMDSGLGARRQPLMFQISTEGEEIPGSNIEGRKSIFDEQMAMVKSILEDATFADSTGADYFGVIYTIDDDDDPMDEAAWFKANPNLGVSKSIEYMRGQAMKASQSPGKLRDFMMKQLDKRRGKSADGWLSLEKWDACTGVRLSQSEILARVAGKRVFLGFDASRSQDLAAVAVLWFEGENACVAWLFFTPGDTLAERERADRAPYAEWVKAGWMTVTEGNITDYRRIEADTIALLRTANAQAFWYDPSHGHECALEIRDEVGMTDTLKREDGSEWHQVSALAQTWGNFSRPYREIERRVIGGTLQHFGNPVARWNVQNAVPHIGPSENIMLHKGRSRGRIDGAVALGMGFAAQLTMPVIEENAYSKRGIVTL
;
A
#
# COMPACT_ATOMS: atom_id res chain seq x y z
N MET A 1 11.32 -48.53 -56.40
CA MET A 1 12.71 -48.08 -56.64
C MET A 1 12.73 -46.57 -56.76
N SER A 2 13.64 -45.94 -56.00
CA SER A 2 14.25 -44.63 -56.26
C SER A 2 13.41 -43.36 -55.95
N PRO A 3 14.05 -42.27 -55.48
CA PRO A 3 14.08 -41.96 -54.05
C PRO A 3 13.85 -40.46 -53.72
N CYS A 4 13.91 -40.16 -52.42
CA CYS A 4 14.11 -38.86 -51.76
C CYS A 4 14.56 -37.67 -52.62
N ARG A 5 13.87 -36.54 -52.47
CA ARG A 5 14.48 -35.21 -52.54
C ARG A 5 14.39 -34.54 -51.18
N SER A 6 15.54 -34.40 -50.54
CA SER A 6 15.81 -33.58 -49.36
C SER A 6 15.81 -32.09 -49.76
N GLY A 7 14.79 -31.35 -49.31
CA GLY A 7 14.81 -29.89 -49.23
C GLY A 7 15.24 -29.45 -47.82
N PRO A 8 15.91 -28.29 -47.66
CA PRO A 8 16.55 -27.90 -46.42
C PRO A 8 15.52 -27.70 -45.31
N ARG A 9 15.74 -28.40 -44.19
CA ARG A 9 14.99 -28.21 -42.94
C ARG A 9 15.23 -26.79 -42.44
N SER A 10 14.29 -25.88 -42.74
CA SER A 10 14.17 -24.66 -41.93
C SER A 10 13.79 -25.08 -40.51
N GLY A 11 14.62 -24.72 -39.54
CA GLY A 11 14.43 -25.00 -38.13
C GLY A 11 13.27 -24.19 -37.54
N ARG A 12 12.03 -24.45 -37.98
CA ARG A 12 10.85 -24.09 -37.20
C ARG A 12 10.61 -25.23 -36.22
N THR A 13 10.95 -24.99 -34.96
CA THR A 13 10.32 -25.67 -33.83
C THR A 13 8.82 -25.54 -34.01
N ARG A 14 8.16 -26.59 -34.55
CA ARG A 14 6.70 -26.70 -34.48
C ARG A 14 6.37 -26.72 -32.99
N ARG A 15 5.73 -25.66 -32.48
CA ARG A 15 5.06 -25.75 -31.17
C ARG A 15 4.05 -26.88 -31.31
N PRO A 16 4.09 -27.95 -30.49
CA PRO A 16 3.33 -29.18 -30.74
C PRO A 16 1.81 -28.99 -30.81
N TRP A 17 1.31 -27.85 -30.33
CA TRP A 17 -0.10 -27.62 -30.02
C TRP A 17 -0.85 -26.80 -31.08
N THR A 18 -0.16 -26.18 -32.04
CA THR A 18 -0.82 -25.37 -33.08
C THR A 18 -1.54 -26.27 -34.08
N GLY A 19 -2.88 -26.24 -34.10
CA GLY A 19 -3.73 -26.97 -35.05
C GLY A 19 -4.56 -28.12 -34.47
N SER A 20 -4.57 -28.30 -33.14
CA SER A 20 -5.47 -29.24 -32.48
C SER A 20 -6.90 -28.70 -32.49
N THR A 21 -7.88 -29.55 -32.84
CA THR A 21 -9.33 -29.23 -32.79
C THR A 21 -10.00 -30.06 -31.69
N PRO A 22 -9.75 -29.73 -30.40
CA PRO A 22 -10.23 -30.53 -29.28
C PRO A 22 -11.76 -30.49 -29.19
N HIS A 23 -12.35 -31.64 -28.86
CA HIS A 23 -13.75 -31.70 -28.39
C HIS A 23 -13.86 -31.41 -26.90
N GLY A 24 -12.77 -31.60 -26.16
CA GLY A 24 -12.71 -31.41 -24.72
C GLY A 24 -11.31 -31.03 -24.28
N CYS A 25 -11.22 -30.08 -23.34
CA CYS A 25 -10.00 -29.70 -22.65
C CYS A 25 -10.24 -29.85 -21.14
N LEU A 26 -9.35 -30.57 -20.45
CA LEU A 26 -9.30 -30.59 -18.98
C LEU A 26 -8.04 -29.83 -18.56
N ILE A 27 -8.24 -28.74 -17.85
CA ILE A 27 -7.18 -27.85 -17.40
C ILE A 27 -7.16 -27.92 -15.89
N ASP A 28 -6.08 -28.47 -15.36
CA ASP A 28 -5.87 -28.59 -13.92
C ASP A 28 -4.78 -27.61 -13.47
N GLU A 29 -4.89 -27.16 -12.22
CA GLU A 29 -4.01 -26.18 -11.59
C GLU A 29 -3.77 -24.92 -12.43
N LEU A 30 -4.84 -24.33 -12.98
CA LEU A 30 -4.76 -23.14 -13.84
C LEU A 30 -3.98 -21.96 -13.21
N HIS A 31 -4.07 -21.74 -11.89
CA HIS A 31 -3.30 -20.72 -11.18
C HIS A 31 -1.77 -20.89 -11.34
N ALA A 32 -1.30 -22.12 -11.61
CA ALA A 32 0.11 -22.44 -11.75
C ALA A 32 0.65 -22.17 -13.18
N TRP A 33 -0.22 -21.83 -14.13
CA TRP A 33 0.16 -21.67 -15.53
C TRP A 33 0.85 -20.34 -15.79
N LYS A 34 2.06 -20.40 -16.37
CA LYS A 34 2.89 -19.22 -16.63
C LYS A 34 2.74 -18.63 -18.03
N ASP A 35 2.46 -19.47 -19.02
CA ASP A 35 2.40 -19.09 -20.44
C ASP A 35 0.95 -19.12 -20.95
N ARG A 36 0.48 -17.98 -21.44
CA ARG A 36 -0.85 -17.84 -22.06
C ARG A 36 -0.94 -18.53 -23.43
N GLY A 37 0.18 -18.75 -24.09
CA GLY A 37 0.18 -19.33 -25.43
C GLY A 37 -0.51 -20.69 -25.51
N LEU A 38 -0.43 -21.53 -24.47
CA LEU A 38 -1.14 -22.81 -24.45
C LEU A 38 -2.64 -22.63 -24.26
N TRP A 39 -3.05 -21.70 -23.39
CA TRP A 39 -4.45 -21.36 -23.17
C TRP A 39 -5.12 -20.86 -24.46
N ASP A 40 -4.53 -19.85 -25.11
CA ASP A 40 -5.11 -19.23 -26.31
C ASP A 40 -5.24 -20.25 -27.46
N VAL A 41 -4.31 -21.20 -27.57
CA VAL A 41 -4.36 -22.27 -28.56
C VAL A 41 -5.48 -23.27 -28.27
N MET A 42 -5.71 -23.62 -27.01
CA MET A 42 -6.81 -24.52 -26.63
C MET A 42 -8.15 -23.85 -26.83
N ASP A 43 -8.29 -22.62 -26.35
CA ASP A 43 -9.52 -21.81 -26.46
C ASP A 43 -9.93 -21.60 -27.92
N SER A 44 -9.01 -21.11 -28.76
CA SER A 44 -9.26 -20.94 -30.20
C SER A 44 -9.56 -22.26 -30.92
N GLY A 45 -9.00 -23.39 -30.45
CA GLY A 45 -9.24 -24.72 -31.02
C GLY A 45 -10.66 -25.24 -30.84
N LEU A 46 -11.40 -24.73 -29.85
CA LEU A 46 -12.79 -25.14 -29.58
C LEU A 46 -13.76 -24.68 -30.66
N GLY A 47 -13.50 -23.54 -31.31
CA GLY A 47 -14.37 -22.97 -32.35
C GLY A 47 -14.59 -23.88 -33.57
N ALA A 48 -13.76 -24.91 -33.76
CA ALA A 48 -13.92 -25.89 -34.82
C ALA A 48 -14.96 -26.99 -34.51
N ARG A 49 -15.49 -27.07 -33.28
CA ARG A 49 -16.42 -28.12 -32.83
C ARG A 49 -17.79 -27.55 -32.50
N ARG A 50 -18.84 -28.36 -32.69
CA ARG A 50 -20.25 -27.96 -32.41
C ARG A 50 -20.59 -27.97 -30.92
N GLN A 51 -19.93 -28.83 -30.14
CA GLN A 51 -20.17 -29.01 -28.70
C GLN A 51 -18.83 -29.19 -27.97
N PRO A 52 -17.93 -28.19 -28.03
CA PRO A 52 -16.69 -28.23 -27.28
C PRO A 52 -16.96 -28.07 -25.77
N LEU A 53 -16.11 -28.65 -24.94
CA LEU A 53 -16.13 -28.43 -23.49
C LEU A 53 -14.73 -28.07 -22.97
N MET A 54 -14.62 -26.96 -22.23
CA MET A 54 -13.42 -26.64 -21.46
C MET A 54 -13.74 -26.76 -19.97
N PHE A 55 -13.10 -27.72 -19.32
CA PHE A 55 -13.23 -27.94 -17.89
C PHE A 55 -11.99 -27.42 -17.18
N GLN A 56 -12.18 -26.50 -16.24
CA GLN A 56 -11.11 -25.80 -15.55
C GLN A 56 -11.18 -26.11 -14.06
N ILE A 57 -10.07 -26.54 -13.49
CA ILE A 57 -9.92 -26.84 -12.07
C ILE A 57 -8.74 -26.05 -11.55
N SER A 58 -8.94 -25.33 -10.46
CA SER A 58 -7.86 -24.63 -9.79
C SER A 58 -8.22 -24.22 -8.37
N THR A 59 -7.20 -23.76 -7.66
CA THR A 59 -7.28 -23.12 -6.35
C THR A 59 -6.55 -21.78 -6.42
N GLU A 60 -6.72 -20.94 -5.39
CA GLU A 60 -5.86 -19.81 -5.14
C GLU A 60 -4.41 -20.26 -4.90
N GLY A 61 -3.48 -19.39 -5.29
CA GLY A 61 -2.05 -19.66 -5.23
C GLY A 61 -1.20 -18.40 -5.19
N GLU A 62 0.10 -18.58 -5.03
CA GLU A 62 1.04 -17.46 -5.11
C GLU A 62 1.07 -16.91 -6.54
N GLU A 63 0.95 -15.59 -6.68
CA GLU A 63 1.07 -14.95 -8.00
C GLU A 63 2.46 -15.26 -8.58
N ILE A 64 2.48 -15.91 -9.74
CA ILE A 64 3.71 -16.37 -10.36
C ILE A 64 4.45 -15.18 -11.00
N PRO A 65 5.72 -14.92 -10.62
CA PRO A 65 6.54 -13.92 -11.30
C PRO A 65 6.73 -14.29 -12.79
N GLY A 66 6.31 -13.40 -13.70
CA GLY A 66 6.52 -13.54 -15.14
C GLY A 66 5.34 -14.09 -15.96
N SER A 67 4.20 -14.44 -15.36
CA SER A 67 2.95 -14.69 -16.12
C SER A 67 2.32 -13.38 -16.64
N ASN A 68 2.77 -12.24 -16.10
CA ASN A 68 2.37 -10.91 -16.51
C ASN A 68 3.24 -10.46 -17.70
N ILE A 69 2.71 -10.61 -18.92
CA ILE A 69 3.02 -9.62 -19.95
C ILE A 69 2.54 -8.28 -19.37
N GLU A 70 3.45 -7.30 -19.25
CA GLU A 70 3.24 -6.03 -18.53
C GLU A 70 1.79 -5.54 -18.54
N GLY A 71 1.15 -5.55 -17.36
CA GLY A 71 -0.17 -4.94 -17.14
C GLY A 71 -1.40 -5.84 -17.28
N ARG A 72 -1.28 -7.13 -17.58
CA ARG A 72 -2.43 -8.08 -17.62
C ARG A 72 -2.51 -8.96 -16.37
N LYS A 73 -3.73 -9.32 -15.96
CA LYS A 73 -4.01 -10.27 -14.86
C LYS A 73 -3.63 -11.69 -15.29
N SER A 74 -3.40 -12.61 -14.35
CA SER A 74 -3.18 -14.03 -14.71
C SER A 74 -4.43 -14.65 -15.34
N ILE A 75 -4.29 -15.75 -16.07
CA ILE A 75 -5.44 -16.42 -16.72
C ILE A 75 -6.45 -16.90 -15.67
N PHE A 76 -5.95 -17.43 -14.55
CA PHE A 76 -6.78 -17.77 -13.41
C PHE A 76 -7.56 -16.56 -12.89
N ASP A 77 -6.91 -15.40 -12.69
CA ASP A 77 -7.58 -14.19 -12.23
C ASP A 77 -8.61 -13.65 -13.25
N GLU A 78 -8.37 -13.86 -14.56
CA GLU A 78 -9.33 -13.53 -15.64
C GLU A 78 -10.57 -14.42 -15.57
N GLN A 79 -10.38 -15.75 -15.46
CA GLN A 79 -11.47 -16.71 -15.36
C GLN A 79 -12.26 -16.55 -14.06
N MET A 80 -11.58 -16.30 -12.94
CA MET A 80 -12.22 -15.96 -11.67
C MET A 80 -13.06 -14.68 -11.76
N ALA A 81 -12.57 -13.64 -12.42
CA ALA A 81 -13.34 -12.41 -12.62
C ALA A 81 -14.57 -12.64 -13.51
N MET A 82 -14.46 -13.49 -14.53
CA MET A 82 -15.58 -13.86 -15.39
C MET A 82 -16.65 -14.62 -14.61
N VAL A 83 -16.28 -15.64 -13.82
CA VAL A 83 -17.24 -16.39 -12.99
C VAL A 83 -17.92 -15.47 -11.97
N LYS A 84 -17.16 -14.59 -11.29
CA LYS A 84 -17.76 -13.60 -10.37
C LYS A 84 -18.75 -12.68 -11.07
N SER A 85 -18.41 -12.17 -12.26
CA SER A 85 -19.32 -11.32 -13.03
C SER A 85 -20.61 -12.04 -13.40
N ILE A 86 -20.55 -13.33 -13.73
CA ILE A 86 -21.74 -14.17 -13.99
C ILE A 86 -22.60 -14.33 -12.73
N LEU A 87 -21.96 -14.56 -11.57
CA LEU A 87 -22.67 -14.74 -10.30
C LEU A 87 -23.30 -13.44 -9.77
N GLU A 88 -22.68 -12.29 -10.08
CA GLU A 88 -23.10 -10.98 -9.57
C GLU A 88 -24.04 -10.21 -10.51
N ASP A 89 -24.01 -10.49 -11.83
CA ASP A 89 -24.83 -9.81 -12.85
C ASP A 89 -25.62 -10.81 -13.71
N ALA A 90 -26.93 -10.89 -13.45
CA ALA A 90 -27.85 -11.75 -14.21
C ALA A 90 -27.92 -11.38 -15.72
N THR A 91 -27.74 -10.11 -16.08
CA THR A 91 -27.75 -9.69 -17.49
C THR A 91 -26.50 -10.18 -18.21
N PHE A 92 -25.36 -10.14 -17.52
CA PHE A 92 -24.11 -10.70 -18.03
C PHE A 92 -24.21 -12.23 -18.16
N ALA A 93 -24.80 -12.89 -17.16
CA ALA A 93 -25.04 -14.33 -17.16
C ALA A 93 -25.92 -14.79 -18.34
N ASP A 94 -27.00 -14.08 -18.64
CA ASP A 94 -27.91 -14.41 -19.74
C ASP A 94 -27.35 -14.07 -21.15
N SER A 95 -26.23 -13.34 -21.21
CA SER A 95 -25.62 -12.90 -22.47
C SER A 95 -24.22 -13.50 -22.66
N THR A 96 -23.18 -12.77 -22.27
CA THR A 96 -21.78 -13.12 -22.49
C THR A 96 -21.35 -14.35 -21.68
N GLY A 97 -22.02 -14.63 -20.56
CA GLY A 97 -21.75 -15.77 -19.70
C GLY A 97 -22.65 -16.98 -19.91
N ALA A 98 -23.52 -16.98 -20.93
CA ALA A 98 -24.59 -17.98 -21.06
C ALA A 98 -24.08 -19.42 -21.28
N ASP A 99 -22.85 -19.57 -21.78
CA ASP A 99 -22.16 -20.84 -22.01
C ASP A 99 -21.17 -21.21 -20.89
N TYR A 100 -21.11 -20.42 -19.82
CA TYR A 100 -20.25 -20.66 -18.67
C TYR A 100 -21.02 -21.25 -17.49
N PHE A 101 -20.39 -22.23 -16.84
CA PHE A 101 -20.79 -22.71 -15.51
C PHE A 101 -19.60 -22.58 -14.58
N GLY A 102 -19.78 -21.87 -13.46
CA GLY A 102 -18.74 -21.64 -12.48
C GLY A 102 -19.23 -21.92 -11.07
N VAL A 103 -18.35 -22.54 -10.27
CA VAL A 103 -18.56 -22.78 -8.84
C VAL A 103 -17.29 -22.37 -8.12
N ILE A 104 -17.43 -21.55 -7.09
CA ILE A 104 -16.32 -21.06 -6.27
C ILE A 104 -16.52 -21.58 -4.85
N TYR A 105 -15.50 -22.24 -4.30
CA TYR A 105 -15.48 -22.67 -2.91
C TYR A 105 -14.45 -21.84 -2.15
N THR A 106 -14.90 -20.80 -1.46
CA THR A 106 -14.03 -19.90 -0.67
C THR A 106 -14.80 -19.40 0.55
N ILE A 107 -14.12 -18.76 1.49
CA ILE A 107 -14.78 -18.06 2.62
C ILE A 107 -15.20 -16.64 2.22
N ASP A 108 -16.23 -16.11 2.87
CA ASP A 108 -16.72 -14.74 2.67
C ASP A 108 -15.72 -13.71 3.24
N ASP A 109 -15.83 -12.44 2.81
CA ASP A 109 -14.88 -11.37 3.17
C ASP A 109 -14.89 -11.00 4.65
N ASP A 110 -16.02 -11.23 5.32
CA ASP A 110 -16.28 -10.96 6.72
C ASP A 110 -16.21 -12.21 7.62
N ASP A 111 -15.96 -13.40 7.05
CA ASP A 111 -15.76 -14.62 7.83
C ASP A 111 -14.46 -14.55 8.66
N ASP A 112 -14.53 -15.01 9.92
CA ASP A 112 -13.32 -15.29 10.70
C ASP A 112 -12.64 -16.55 10.14
N PRO A 113 -11.40 -16.47 9.60
CA PRO A 113 -10.71 -17.64 9.08
C PRO A 113 -10.44 -18.70 10.14
N MET A 114 -10.47 -18.37 11.43
CA MET A 114 -10.31 -19.34 12.52
C MET A 114 -11.62 -20.03 12.93
N ASP A 115 -12.76 -19.56 12.44
CA ASP A 115 -14.05 -20.20 12.71
C ASP A 115 -14.18 -21.49 11.88
N GLU A 116 -14.34 -22.61 12.58
CA GLU A 116 -14.51 -23.93 11.99
C GLU A 116 -15.76 -24.01 11.11
N ALA A 117 -16.81 -23.24 11.41
CA ALA A 117 -18.03 -23.22 10.60
C ALA A 117 -17.76 -22.64 9.20
N ALA A 118 -16.88 -21.63 9.08
CA ALA A 118 -16.51 -21.03 7.80
C ALA A 118 -15.72 -22.00 6.92
N TRP A 119 -14.99 -22.96 7.49
CA TRP A 119 -14.14 -23.88 6.74
C TRP A 119 -14.90 -24.77 5.76
N PHE A 120 -16.16 -25.09 6.05
CA PHE A 120 -17.02 -25.89 5.18
C PHE A 120 -17.38 -25.17 3.88
N LYS A 121 -17.38 -23.83 3.85
CA LYS A 121 -17.64 -23.04 2.62
C LYS A 121 -16.55 -23.28 1.57
N ALA A 122 -15.29 -23.25 1.99
CA ALA A 122 -14.14 -23.52 1.13
C ALA A 122 -13.84 -25.02 0.93
N ASN A 123 -14.35 -25.89 1.82
CA ASN A 123 -14.08 -27.31 1.80
C ASN A 123 -15.41 -28.10 1.84
N PRO A 124 -16.12 -28.23 0.71
CA PRO A 124 -17.47 -28.84 0.68
C PRO A 124 -17.48 -30.32 1.11
N ASN A 125 -16.33 -30.98 1.13
CA ASN A 125 -16.16 -32.39 1.52
C ASN A 125 -15.37 -32.56 2.83
N LEU A 126 -15.31 -31.51 3.66
CA LEU A 126 -14.71 -31.53 4.99
C LEU A 126 -15.50 -32.44 5.95
N GLY A 127 -14.78 -33.23 6.75
CA GLY A 127 -15.35 -34.27 7.61
C GLY A 127 -15.54 -35.63 6.93
N VAL A 128 -15.40 -35.70 5.60
CA VAL A 128 -15.51 -36.95 4.83
C VAL A 128 -14.16 -37.35 4.23
N SER A 129 -13.65 -36.59 3.26
CA SER A 129 -12.35 -36.88 2.62
C SER A 129 -11.19 -36.09 3.23
N LYS A 130 -11.48 -34.92 3.81
CA LYS A 130 -10.53 -34.12 4.57
C LYS A 130 -10.96 -34.11 6.02
N SER A 131 -10.08 -34.44 6.97
CA SER A 131 -10.48 -34.47 8.38
C SER A 131 -10.55 -33.08 8.99
N ILE A 132 -11.52 -32.90 9.90
CA ILE A 132 -11.66 -31.68 10.69
C ILE A 132 -10.45 -31.50 11.60
N GLU A 133 -9.91 -32.58 12.16
CA GLU A 133 -8.73 -32.58 13.02
C GLU A 133 -7.49 -32.04 12.28
N TYR A 134 -7.34 -32.37 11.00
CA TYR A 134 -6.27 -31.80 10.17
C TYR A 134 -6.45 -30.29 10.02
N MET A 135 -7.67 -29.82 9.72
CA MET A 135 -7.96 -28.38 9.60
C MET A 135 -7.68 -27.62 10.89
N ARG A 136 -8.11 -28.15 12.04
CA ARG A 136 -7.77 -27.61 13.37
C ARG A 136 -6.25 -27.54 13.56
N GLY A 137 -5.53 -28.59 13.16
CA GLY A 137 -4.07 -28.61 13.18
C GLY A 137 -3.41 -27.54 12.32
N GLN A 138 -3.96 -27.24 11.14
CA GLN A 138 -3.47 -26.17 10.28
C GLN A 138 -3.82 -24.79 10.84
N ALA A 139 -5.04 -24.60 11.38
CA ALA A 139 -5.46 -23.36 12.04
C ALA A 139 -4.58 -23.03 13.26
N MET A 140 -4.25 -24.04 14.09
CA MET A 140 -3.32 -23.87 15.21
C MET A 140 -1.90 -23.47 14.76
N LYS A 141 -1.45 -23.93 13.59
CA LYS A 141 -0.17 -23.48 13.01
C LYS A 141 -0.30 -22.06 12.45
N ALA A 142 -1.43 -21.75 11.84
CA ALA A 142 -1.74 -20.44 11.26
C ALA A 142 -1.72 -19.33 12.31
N SER A 143 -2.20 -19.59 13.52
CA SER A 143 -2.19 -18.62 14.62
C SER A 143 -0.79 -18.27 15.15
N GLN A 144 0.25 -19.01 14.76
CA GLN A 144 1.62 -18.78 15.22
C GLN A 144 2.35 -17.68 14.45
N SER A 145 1.96 -17.37 13.21
CA SER A 145 2.58 -16.26 12.46
C SER A 145 1.72 -15.77 11.29
N PRO A 146 1.86 -14.48 10.89
CA PRO A 146 1.14 -13.93 9.74
C PRO A 146 1.39 -14.69 8.42
N GLY A 147 2.61 -15.17 8.20
CA GLY A 147 2.94 -15.98 7.03
C GLY A 147 2.22 -17.32 7.01
N LYS A 148 2.09 -17.99 8.16
CA LYS A 148 1.32 -19.24 8.26
C LYS A 148 -0.18 -19.00 8.14
N LEU A 149 -0.67 -17.86 8.61
CA LEU A 149 -2.05 -17.44 8.39
C LEU A 149 -2.34 -17.23 6.91
N ARG A 150 -1.46 -16.54 6.18
CA ARG A 150 -1.56 -16.39 4.72
C ARG A 150 -1.59 -17.74 4.02
N ASP A 151 -0.68 -18.63 4.38
CA ASP A 151 -0.62 -19.98 3.82
C ASP A 151 -1.90 -20.79 4.12
N PHE A 152 -2.45 -20.65 5.32
CA PHE A 152 -3.72 -21.28 5.70
C PHE A 152 -4.89 -20.74 4.90
N MET A 153 -5.03 -19.42 4.79
CA MET A 153 -6.09 -18.79 4.00
C MET A 153 -6.02 -19.21 2.53
N MET A 154 -4.83 -19.20 1.94
CA MET A 154 -4.65 -19.56 0.53
C MET A 154 -4.85 -21.07 0.30
N LYS A 155 -4.17 -21.93 1.07
CA LYS A 155 -4.13 -23.38 0.80
C LYS A 155 -5.32 -24.16 1.40
N GLN A 156 -5.99 -23.60 2.40
CA GLN A 156 -7.08 -24.30 3.11
C GLN A 156 -8.43 -23.62 2.93
N LEU A 157 -8.46 -22.30 2.72
CA LEU A 157 -9.71 -21.52 2.61
C LEU A 157 -9.92 -20.92 1.20
N ASP A 158 -9.06 -21.26 0.25
CA ASP A 158 -9.09 -20.80 -1.15
C ASP A 158 -9.23 -19.27 -1.26
N LYS A 159 -8.51 -18.55 -0.40
CA LYS A 159 -8.62 -17.10 -0.29
C LYS A 159 -7.27 -16.43 -0.25
N ARG A 160 -7.02 -15.60 -1.25
CA ARG A 160 -5.90 -14.65 -1.20
C ARG A 160 -6.21 -13.58 -0.15
N ARG A 161 -5.26 -13.33 0.74
CA ARG A 161 -5.36 -12.20 1.67
C ARG A 161 -5.47 -10.90 0.86
N GLY A 162 -6.49 -10.09 1.15
CA GLY A 162 -6.61 -8.75 0.57
C GLY A 162 -5.38 -7.91 0.92
N LYS A 163 -5.12 -6.84 0.16
CA LYS A 163 -3.96 -5.94 0.38
C LYS A 163 -3.81 -5.46 1.84
N SER A 164 -4.89 -5.43 2.62
CA SER A 164 -4.91 -5.04 4.04
C SER A 164 -4.17 -6.03 4.96
N ALA A 165 -4.03 -7.28 4.57
CA ALA A 165 -3.49 -8.32 5.43
C ALA A 165 -1.95 -8.41 5.42
N ASP A 166 -1.32 -7.93 4.35
CA ASP A 166 0.12 -7.61 4.28
C ASP A 166 0.37 -6.11 4.56
N GLY A 167 -0.67 -5.35 4.89
CA GLY A 167 -0.58 -3.92 5.18
C GLY A 167 0.24 -3.63 6.44
N TRP A 168 0.88 -2.47 6.47
CA TRP A 168 1.70 -2.03 7.60
C TRP A 168 0.89 -1.86 8.89
N LEU A 169 -0.22 -1.13 8.80
CA LEU A 169 -1.12 -0.87 9.92
C LEU A 169 -2.48 -1.51 9.65
N SER A 170 -3.12 -2.02 10.71
CA SER A 170 -4.54 -2.35 10.64
C SER A 170 -5.33 -1.07 10.34
N LEU A 171 -6.06 -1.07 9.23
CA LEU A 171 -6.88 0.08 8.83
C LEU A 171 -7.98 0.37 9.86
N GLU A 172 -8.49 -0.65 10.54
CA GLU A 172 -9.46 -0.47 11.62
C GLU A 172 -8.84 0.30 12.80
N LYS A 173 -7.62 -0.06 13.21
CA LYS A 173 -6.88 0.65 14.27
C LYS A 173 -6.46 2.04 13.85
N TRP A 174 -6.04 2.21 12.60
CA TRP A 174 -5.78 3.52 12.02
C TRP A 174 -7.04 4.37 12.07
N ASP A 175 -8.17 3.89 11.55
CA ASP A 175 -9.43 4.63 11.51
C ASP A 175 -9.95 5.00 12.90
N ALA A 176 -9.72 4.15 13.91
CA ALA A 176 -10.00 4.47 15.32
C ALA A 176 -9.17 5.66 15.85
N CYS A 177 -8.01 5.94 15.25
CA CYS A 177 -7.16 7.10 15.55
C CYS A 177 -7.59 8.39 14.82
N THR A 178 -8.78 8.41 14.21
CA THR A 178 -9.31 9.62 13.55
C THR A 178 -9.46 10.77 14.55
N GLY A 179 -9.88 10.49 15.80
CA GLY A 179 -10.26 11.54 16.74
C GLY A 179 -11.46 12.36 16.22
N VAL A 180 -11.41 13.68 16.39
CA VAL A 180 -12.40 14.59 15.79
C VAL A 180 -12.08 14.74 14.30
N ARG A 181 -13.05 14.49 13.42
CA ARG A 181 -12.90 14.80 11.99
C ARG A 181 -12.90 16.30 11.78
N LEU A 182 -11.91 16.78 11.04
CA LEU A 182 -11.70 18.20 10.75
C LEU A 182 -11.42 18.37 9.27
N SER A 183 -11.71 19.54 8.73
CA SER A 183 -11.22 19.95 7.41
C SER A 183 -9.72 20.23 7.45
N GLN A 184 -9.06 20.18 6.29
CA GLN A 184 -7.64 20.50 6.17
C GLN A 184 -7.30 21.86 6.82
N SER A 185 -8.09 22.91 6.53
CA SER A 185 -7.87 24.24 7.11
C SER A 185 -7.97 24.28 8.63
N GLU A 186 -8.90 23.53 9.22
CA GLU A 186 -9.06 23.46 10.68
C GLU A 186 -7.94 22.68 11.36
N ILE A 187 -7.37 21.69 10.67
CA ILE A 187 -6.20 20.95 11.15
C ILE A 187 -4.98 21.88 11.12
N LEU A 188 -4.72 22.56 10.00
CA LEU A 188 -3.59 23.48 9.86
C LEU A 188 -3.65 24.64 10.85
N ALA A 189 -4.86 25.17 11.14
CA ALA A 189 -5.03 26.21 12.16
C ALA A 189 -4.64 25.76 13.57
N ARG A 190 -4.77 24.47 13.91
CA ARG A 190 -4.39 23.93 15.23
C ARG A 190 -2.88 23.88 15.45
N VAL A 191 -2.10 23.91 14.36
CA VAL A 191 -0.64 23.90 14.38
C VAL A 191 -0.08 25.22 14.95
N ALA A 192 -0.86 26.30 14.89
CA ALA A 192 -0.42 27.62 15.33
C ALA A 192 0.06 27.63 16.79
N GLY A 193 1.27 28.14 17.01
CA GLY A 193 1.95 28.20 18.30
C GLY A 193 2.42 26.86 18.86
N LYS A 194 2.16 25.74 18.19
CA LYS A 194 2.57 24.41 18.63
C LYS A 194 4.02 24.12 18.26
N ARG A 195 4.70 23.36 19.12
CA ARG A 195 6.00 22.77 18.81
C ARG A 195 5.79 21.64 17.80
N VAL A 196 6.38 21.80 16.62
CA VAL A 196 6.14 20.89 15.49
C VAL A 196 7.42 20.24 15.00
N PHE A 197 7.28 19.00 14.55
CA PHE A 197 8.33 18.19 13.93
C PHE A 197 7.85 17.79 12.54
N LEU A 198 8.70 18.01 11.54
CA LEU A 198 8.30 17.89 10.16
C LEU A 198 9.08 16.78 9.46
N GLY A 199 8.38 16.07 8.58
CA GLY A 199 8.98 15.13 7.65
C GLY A 199 8.59 15.49 6.23
N PHE A 200 9.56 15.53 5.32
CA PHE A 200 9.33 15.86 3.92
C PHE A 200 9.80 14.74 3.01
N ASP A 201 8.81 14.10 2.38
CA ASP A 201 9.04 13.12 1.32
C ASP A 201 8.66 13.76 -0.02
N ALA A 202 9.64 13.86 -0.90
CA ALA A 202 9.45 14.27 -2.28
C ALA A 202 9.97 13.16 -3.17
N SER A 203 9.21 12.81 -4.21
CA SER A 203 9.68 11.89 -5.22
C SER A 203 10.31 12.63 -6.41
N ARG A 204 10.66 11.89 -7.47
CA ARG A 204 10.96 12.50 -8.78
C ARG A 204 9.77 13.36 -9.19
N SER A 205 10.09 14.49 -9.82
CA SER A 205 9.24 15.62 -10.21
C SER A 205 7.80 15.34 -10.71
N GLN A 206 7.37 14.11 -11.00
CA GLN A 206 6.04 13.79 -11.54
C GLN A 206 5.07 13.13 -10.54
N ASP A 207 5.48 12.76 -9.32
CA ASP A 207 4.56 12.13 -8.35
C ASP A 207 4.09 13.07 -7.20
N LEU A 208 3.43 12.45 -6.22
CA LEU A 208 2.96 13.04 -4.98
C LEU A 208 4.16 13.50 -4.14
N ALA A 209 4.11 14.71 -3.60
CA ALA A 209 5.01 15.13 -2.52
C ALA A 209 4.21 15.34 -1.24
N ALA A 210 4.81 15.05 -0.08
CA ALA A 210 4.14 15.11 1.21
C ALA A 210 5.02 15.76 2.28
N VAL A 211 4.47 16.75 2.97
CA VAL A 211 5.03 17.29 4.22
C VAL A 211 4.13 16.87 5.37
N ALA A 212 4.61 15.98 6.23
CA ALA A 212 3.93 15.62 7.47
C ALA A 212 4.34 16.59 8.59
N VAL A 213 3.37 17.06 9.36
CA VAL A 213 3.57 18.00 10.47
C VAL A 213 3.03 17.35 11.73
N LEU A 214 3.92 16.97 12.63
CA LEU A 214 3.66 16.27 13.88
C LEU A 214 3.73 17.24 15.05
N TRP A 215 2.75 17.22 15.95
CA TRP A 215 2.78 17.91 17.24
C TRP A 215 2.13 17.06 18.33
N PHE A 216 2.19 17.53 19.58
CA PHE A 216 1.64 16.81 20.72
C PHE A 216 0.60 17.64 21.46
N GLU A 217 -0.49 16.98 21.84
CA GLU A 217 -1.52 17.51 22.73
C GLU A 217 -1.72 16.53 23.89
N GLY A 218 -1.02 16.79 25.00
CA GLY A 218 -0.90 15.81 26.09
C GLY A 218 -0.12 14.59 25.61
N GLU A 219 -0.69 13.40 25.77
CA GLU A 219 -0.08 12.14 25.33
C GLU A 219 -0.30 11.85 23.83
N ASN A 220 -1.25 12.55 23.20
CA ASN A 220 -1.63 12.32 21.81
C ASN A 220 -0.62 12.95 20.86
N ALA A 221 -0.15 12.15 19.91
CA ALA A 221 0.58 12.60 18.74
C ALA A 221 -0.42 13.01 17.65
N CYS A 222 -0.53 14.29 17.37
CA CYS A 222 -1.41 14.85 16.37
C CYS A 222 -0.64 15.09 15.07
N VAL A 223 -1.26 14.84 13.92
CA VAL A 223 -0.60 14.96 12.62
C VAL A 223 -1.47 15.62 11.56
N ALA A 224 -0.84 16.48 10.77
CA ALA A 224 -1.35 17.07 9.54
C ALA A 224 -0.43 16.73 8.37
N TRP A 225 -0.96 16.80 7.14
CA TRP A 225 -0.15 16.65 5.93
C TRP A 225 -0.44 17.77 4.96
N LEU A 226 0.59 18.31 4.32
CA LEU A 226 0.46 19.05 3.08
C LEU A 226 0.82 18.10 1.93
N PHE A 227 -0.15 17.79 1.08
CA PHE A 227 0.05 16.96 -0.10
C PHE A 227 0.09 17.82 -1.36
N PHE A 228 1.06 17.59 -2.23
CA PHE A 228 1.25 18.34 -3.46
C PHE A 228 1.29 17.42 -4.67
N THR A 229 0.70 17.89 -5.78
CA THR A 229 0.52 17.06 -6.97
C THR A 229 0.55 17.92 -8.25
N PRO A 230 1.21 17.49 -9.34
CA PRO A 230 1.19 18.23 -10.61
C PRO A 230 -0.20 18.27 -11.26
N GLY A 231 -0.61 19.42 -11.78
CA GLY A 231 -1.94 19.62 -12.35
C GLY A 231 -2.15 18.92 -13.68
N ASP A 232 -1.19 19.03 -14.61
CA ASP A 232 -1.36 18.56 -15.99
C ASP A 232 -1.50 17.03 -16.08
N THR A 233 -0.93 16.30 -15.12
CA THR A 233 -0.94 14.83 -15.08
C THR A 233 -1.98 14.27 -14.10
N LEU A 234 -2.80 15.11 -13.48
CA LEU A 234 -3.75 14.70 -12.43
C LEU A 234 -4.72 13.62 -12.91
N ALA A 235 -5.36 13.83 -14.07
CA ALA A 235 -6.34 12.91 -14.63
C ALA A 235 -5.75 11.57 -15.09
N GLU A 236 -4.49 11.58 -15.56
CA GLU A 236 -3.77 10.35 -15.92
C GLU A 236 -3.45 9.54 -14.65
N ARG A 237 -2.93 10.20 -13.62
CA ARG A 237 -2.55 9.55 -12.36
C ARG A 237 -3.76 9.06 -11.57
N GLU A 238 -4.88 9.78 -11.60
CA GLU A 238 -6.15 9.30 -11.02
C GLU A 238 -6.58 7.94 -11.62
N ARG A 239 -6.45 7.77 -12.95
CA ARG A 239 -6.72 6.48 -13.62
C ARG A 239 -5.67 5.42 -13.29
N ALA A 240 -4.39 5.80 -13.26
CA ALA A 240 -3.29 4.87 -13.03
C ALA A 240 -3.28 4.33 -11.59
N ASP A 241 -3.42 5.23 -10.61
CA ASP A 241 -3.35 4.96 -9.17
C ASP A 241 -4.72 4.50 -8.62
N ARG A 242 -5.81 4.69 -9.39
CA ARG A 242 -7.21 4.40 -9.00
C ARG A 242 -7.59 5.08 -7.68
N ALA A 243 -7.23 6.35 -7.56
CA ALA A 243 -7.44 7.16 -6.37
C ALA A 243 -8.11 8.48 -6.74
N PRO A 244 -9.10 8.96 -5.96
CA PRO A 244 -9.93 10.11 -6.29
C PRO A 244 -9.21 11.45 -6.05
N TYR A 245 -8.12 11.69 -6.78
CA TYR A 245 -7.28 12.88 -6.63
C TYR A 245 -8.07 14.17 -6.89
N ALA A 246 -8.91 14.21 -7.92
CA ALA A 246 -9.74 15.38 -8.20
C ALA A 246 -10.68 15.74 -7.03
N GLU A 247 -11.25 14.73 -6.36
CA GLU A 247 -12.10 14.96 -5.19
C GLU A 247 -11.30 15.46 -3.99
N TRP A 248 -10.12 14.91 -3.75
CA TRP A 248 -9.24 15.34 -2.66
C TRP A 248 -8.73 16.77 -2.86
N VAL A 249 -8.38 17.14 -4.10
CA VAL A 249 -8.04 18.52 -4.46
C VAL A 249 -9.23 19.45 -4.20
N LYS A 250 -10.42 19.09 -4.70
CA LYS A 250 -11.64 19.89 -4.50
C LYS A 250 -12.00 20.07 -3.03
N ALA A 251 -11.76 19.05 -2.21
CA ALA A 251 -11.98 19.06 -0.77
C ALA A 251 -10.84 19.73 0.03
N GLY A 252 -9.78 20.20 -0.64
CA GLY A 252 -8.65 20.89 -0.02
C GLY A 252 -7.63 19.99 0.68
N TRP A 253 -7.68 18.68 0.48
CA TRP A 253 -6.71 17.73 1.05
C TRP A 253 -5.39 17.67 0.28
N MET A 254 -5.37 18.17 -0.96
CA MET A 254 -4.20 18.22 -1.83
C MET A 254 -4.13 19.56 -2.55
N THR A 255 -2.91 20.10 -2.68
CA THR A 255 -2.60 21.30 -3.46
C THR A 255 -2.10 20.89 -4.84
N VAL A 256 -2.71 21.45 -5.88
CA VAL A 256 -2.22 21.30 -7.26
C VAL A 256 -1.13 22.33 -7.53
N THR A 257 -0.04 21.87 -8.14
CA THR A 257 1.04 22.72 -8.66
C THR A 257 0.91 22.89 -10.17
N GLU A 258 1.32 24.04 -10.70
CA GLU A 258 1.21 24.33 -12.13
C GLU A 258 2.17 23.47 -12.96
N GLY A 259 1.69 22.97 -14.10
CA GLY A 259 2.49 22.19 -15.04
C GLY A 259 2.45 20.67 -14.81
N ASN A 260 3.38 19.99 -15.48
CA ASN A 260 3.52 18.53 -15.48
C ASN A 260 4.50 18.00 -14.42
N ILE A 261 5.09 18.91 -13.65
CA ILE A 261 6.07 18.64 -12.60
C ILE A 261 5.63 19.33 -11.31
N THR A 262 5.86 18.69 -10.17
CA THR A 262 5.63 19.27 -8.84
C THR A 262 6.52 20.49 -8.65
N ASP A 263 5.92 21.67 -8.59
CA ASP A 263 6.65 22.92 -8.36
C ASP A 263 7.03 23.04 -6.88
N TYR A 264 8.33 22.85 -6.60
CA TYR A 264 8.90 23.00 -5.28
C TYR A 264 8.67 24.38 -4.68
N ARG A 265 8.56 25.45 -5.49
CA ARG A 265 8.27 26.80 -4.99
C ARG A 265 6.94 26.88 -4.28
N ARG A 266 5.95 26.10 -4.73
CA ARG A 266 4.66 26.03 -4.06
C ARG A 266 4.73 25.26 -2.75
N ILE A 267 5.54 24.19 -2.71
CA ILE A 267 5.81 23.44 -1.48
C ILE A 267 6.49 24.36 -0.45
N GLU A 268 7.52 25.09 -0.88
CA GLU A 268 8.24 26.09 -0.07
C GLU A 268 7.25 27.11 0.49
N ALA A 269 6.49 27.80 -0.38
CA ALA A 269 5.57 28.85 0.02
C ALA A 269 4.52 28.37 1.06
N ASP A 270 3.86 27.25 0.80
CA ASP A 270 2.82 26.71 1.68
C ASP A 270 3.43 26.20 3.01
N THR A 271 4.60 25.58 2.96
CA THR A 271 5.31 25.09 4.16
C THR A 271 5.83 26.25 5.01
N ILE A 272 6.45 27.27 4.40
CA ILE A 272 6.91 28.49 5.08
C ILE A 272 5.72 29.21 5.72
N ALA A 273 4.60 29.35 5.01
CA ALA A 273 3.40 29.99 5.55
C ALA A 273 2.88 29.28 6.81
N LEU A 274 2.85 27.94 6.80
CA LEU A 274 2.48 27.15 7.97
C LEU A 274 3.49 27.34 9.11
N LEU A 275 4.78 27.23 8.81
CA LEU A 275 5.85 27.31 9.81
C LEU A 275 5.98 28.70 10.45
N ARG A 276 5.61 29.77 9.75
CA ARG A 276 5.52 31.13 10.32
C ARG A 276 4.48 31.25 11.44
N THR A 277 3.50 30.36 11.47
CA THR A 277 2.49 30.31 12.54
C THR A 277 2.82 29.31 13.63
N ALA A 278 3.71 28.35 13.35
CA ALA A 278 4.09 27.26 14.24
C ALA A 278 5.44 27.53 14.92
N ASN A 279 5.80 26.70 15.90
CA ASN A 279 7.14 26.69 16.50
C ASN A 279 7.92 25.48 15.97
N ALA A 280 8.57 25.64 14.81
CA ALA A 280 9.33 24.59 14.13
C ALA A 280 10.52 24.11 14.98
N GLN A 281 10.48 22.85 15.40
CA GLN A 281 11.53 22.26 16.23
C GLN A 281 12.55 21.46 15.40
N ALA A 282 12.07 20.74 14.40
CA ALA A 282 12.90 20.00 13.47
C ALA A 282 12.19 19.76 12.13
N PHE A 283 12.96 19.68 11.04
CA PHE A 283 12.51 19.41 9.68
C PHE A 283 13.46 18.43 9.00
N TRP A 284 12.99 17.20 8.81
CA TRP A 284 13.79 16.12 8.24
C TRP A 284 13.25 15.75 6.85
N TYR A 285 14.16 15.46 5.92
CA TYR A 285 13.81 15.24 4.51
C TYR A 285 14.65 14.14 3.86
N ASP A 286 14.19 13.55 2.76
CA ASP A 286 14.99 12.62 1.96
C ASP A 286 16.10 13.38 1.19
N PRO A 287 17.40 13.08 1.39
CA PRO A 287 18.47 13.72 0.62
C PRO A 287 18.37 13.49 -0.90
N SER A 288 17.67 12.45 -1.34
CA SER A 288 17.59 12.07 -2.75
C SER A 288 16.80 13.07 -3.59
N HIS A 289 15.81 13.73 -3.00
CA HIS A 289 14.91 14.67 -3.69
C HIS A 289 14.42 15.74 -2.71
N GLY A 290 14.29 16.98 -3.17
CA GLY A 290 13.80 18.07 -2.32
C GLY A 290 14.85 18.66 -1.36
N HIS A 291 16.13 18.32 -1.50
CA HIS A 291 17.21 18.91 -0.71
C HIS A 291 17.24 20.45 -0.82
N GLU A 292 17.24 21.00 -2.04
CA GLU A 292 17.24 22.46 -2.26
C GLU A 292 16.02 23.13 -1.64
N CYS A 293 14.83 22.56 -1.85
CA CYS A 293 13.58 23.01 -1.24
C CYS A 293 13.68 23.02 0.30
N ALA A 294 14.29 22.01 0.90
CA ALA A 294 14.44 21.93 2.34
C ALA A 294 15.40 23.00 2.90
N LEU A 295 16.47 23.32 2.18
CA LEU A 295 17.40 24.38 2.55
C LEU A 295 16.76 25.77 2.40
N GLU A 296 15.97 25.99 1.36
CA GLU A 296 15.26 27.26 1.18
C GLU A 296 14.24 27.49 2.30
N ILE A 297 13.44 26.47 2.65
CA ILE A 297 12.52 26.53 3.79
C ILE A 297 13.28 26.83 5.08
N ARG A 298 14.41 26.14 5.33
CA ARG A 298 15.26 26.37 6.51
C ARG A 298 15.64 27.85 6.63
N ASP A 299 16.15 28.42 5.55
CA ASP A 299 16.69 29.79 5.53
C ASP A 299 15.57 30.82 5.74
N GLU A 300 14.43 30.64 5.05
CA GLU A 300 13.26 31.53 5.16
C GLU A 300 12.56 31.48 6.53
N VAL A 301 12.60 30.35 7.24
CA VAL A 301 12.02 30.22 8.58
C VAL A 301 13.04 30.42 9.71
N GLY A 302 14.31 30.71 9.37
CA GLY A 302 15.37 30.96 10.34
C GLY A 302 15.78 29.75 11.17
N MET A 303 15.61 28.53 10.64
CA MET A 303 16.12 27.31 11.27
C MET A 303 17.61 27.14 10.98
N THR A 304 18.33 26.38 11.80
CA THR A 304 19.74 26.05 11.57
C THR A 304 19.96 24.55 11.42
N ASP A 305 21.09 24.14 10.85
CA ASP A 305 21.41 22.71 10.73
C ASP A 305 21.62 22.07 12.11
N THR A 306 22.26 22.79 13.02
CA THR A 306 22.48 22.36 14.41
C THR A 306 22.15 23.51 15.35
N LEU A 307 21.38 23.21 16.38
CA LEU A 307 21.25 24.08 17.56
C LEU A 307 22.13 23.53 18.68
N LYS A 308 22.91 24.42 19.28
CA LYS A 308 23.70 24.14 20.49
C LYS A 308 23.11 24.92 21.64
N ARG A 309 22.82 24.25 22.75
CA ARG A 309 22.37 24.90 23.98
C ARG A 309 23.52 25.13 24.96
N GLU A 310 23.28 26.03 25.91
CA GLU A 310 24.22 26.33 27.00
C GLU A 310 24.53 25.12 27.87
N ASP A 311 23.63 24.13 27.94
CA ASP A 311 23.82 22.85 28.64
C ASP A 311 24.71 21.85 27.87
N GLY A 312 25.22 22.24 26.69
CA GLY A 312 26.05 21.40 25.84
C GLY A 312 25.28 20.39 24.98
N SER A 313 23.95 20.38 25.05
CA SER A 313 23.12 19.56 24.15
C SER A 313 23.14 20.14 22.73
N GLU A 314 23.29 19.25 21.76
CA GLU A 314 23.22 19.58 20.34
C GLU A 314 22.13 18.74 19.68
N TRP A 315 21.32 19.35 18.82
CA TRP A 315 20.42 18.61 17.95
C TRP A 315 20.28 19.28 16.59
N HIS A 316 19.88 18.47 15.60
CA HIS A 316 19.70 18.94 14.24
C HIS A 316 18.29 19.46 14.02
N GLN A 317 18.19 20.76 13.75
CA GLN A 317 16.92 21.41 13.41
C GLN A 317 16.53 21.09 11.97
N VAL A 318 17.48 21.05 11.03
CA VAL A 318 17.24 20.59 9.67
C VAL A 318 18.23 19.49 9.33
N SER A 319 17.75 18.33 8.88
CA SER A 319 18.61 17.17 8.65
C SER A 319 18.12 16.29 7.50
N ALA A 320 19.07 15.82 6.70
CA ALA A 320 18.81 14.77 5.72
C ALA A 320 18.68 13.41 6.41
N LEU A 321 17.61 12.68 6.09
CA LEU A 321 17.36 11.34 6.59
C LEU A 321 17.35 10.34 5.44
N ALA A 322 18.48 9.65 5.24
CA ALA A 322 18.55 8.59 4.25
C ALA A 322 17.52 7.47 4.56
N GLN A 323 16.81 6.99 3.54
CA GLN A 323 15.84 5.89 3.64
C GLN A 323 16.53 4.54 3.87
N THR A 324 17.01 4.33 5.10
CA THR A 324 17.64 3.09 5.56
C THR A 324 16.86 2.44 6.69
N TRP A 325 17.00 1.12 6.82
CA TRP A 325 16.39 0.33 7.89
C TRP A 325 16.64 0.90 9.29
N GLY A 326 17.88 1.30 9.58
CA GLY A 326 18.26 1.83 10.90
C GLY A 326 17.57 3.16 11.24
N ASN A 327 17.38 4.02 10.24
CA ASN A 327 16.76 5.33 10.43
C ASN A 327 15.25 5.26 10.63
N PHE A 328 14.58 4.33 9.94
CA PHE A 328 13.11 4.30 9.85
C PHE A 328 12.44 3.23 10.71
N SER A 329 13.16 2.17 11.12
CA SER A 329 12.58 1.09 11.93
C SER A 329 12.02 1.60 13.26
N ARG A 330 12.77 2.43 14.00
CA ARG A 330 12.32 2.99 15.28
C ARG A 330 11.12 3.94 15.11
N PRO A 331 11.12 4.92 14.19
CA PRO A 331 9.95 5.76 13.92
C PRO A 331 8.69 4.97 13.54
N TYR A 332 8.81 3.99 12.63
CA TYR A 332 7.65 3.19 12.22
C TYR A 332 7.08 2.35 13.37
N ARG A 333 7.92 1.75 14.21
CA ARG A 333 7.46 1.02 15.40
C ARG A 333 6.78 1.93 16.42
N GLU A 334 7.24 3.18 16.56
CA GLU A 334 6.57 4.15 17.42
C GLU A 334 5.19 4.55 16.86
N ILE A 335 5.06 4.71 15.54
CA ILE A 335 3.76 4.95 14.89
C ILE A 335 2.83 3.75 15.11
N GLU A 336 3.30 2.53 14.88
CA GLU A 336 2.54 1.29 15.17
C GLU A 336 2.06 1.25 16.62
N ARG A 337 2.95 1.50 17.59
CA ARG A 337 2.63 1.52 19.01
C ARG A 337 1.54 2.55 19.32
N ARG A 338 1.62 3.75 18.75
CA ARG A 338 0.63 4.81 18.98
C ARG A 338 -0.71 4.52 18.34
N VAL A 339 -0.73 3.93 17.15
CA VAL A 339 -1.95 3.52 16.46
C VAL A 339 -2.65 2.39 17.22
N ILE A 340 -1.89 1.38 17.67
CA ILE A 340 -2.42 0.29 18.50
C ILE A 340 -2.93 0.82 19.84
N GLY A 341 -2.19 1.75 20.46
CA GLY A 341 -2.54 2.37 21.73
C GLY A 341 -3.60 3.47 21.66
N GLY A 342 -4.07 3.86 20.46
CA GLY A 342 -5.05 4.94 20.28
C GLY A 342 -4.53 6.34 20.68
N THR A 343 -3.21 6.56 20.65
CA THR A 343 -2.55 7.82 21.05
C THR A 343 -1.97 8.59 19.85
N LEU A 344 -2.47 8.30 18.65
CA LEU A 344 -2.26 9.07 17.43
C LEU A 344 -3.58 9.70 17.01
N GLN A 345 -3.53 10.93 16.47
CA GLN A 345 -4.69 11.64 15.95
C GLN A 345 -4.39 12.21 14.56
N HIS A 346 -5.01 11.63 13.54
CA HIS A 346 -4.81 12.03 12.13
C HIS A 346 -6.00 12.79 11.51
N PHE A 347 -7.04 13.09 12.32
CA PHE A 347 -8.18 13.94 11.99
C PHE A 347 -8.98 13.57 10.73
N GLY A 348 -8.82 12.33 10.26
CA GLY A 348 -9.56 11.78 9.12
C GLY A 348 -9.03 12.20 7.74
N ASN A 349 -7.76 12.59 7.59
CA ASN A 349 -7.18 12.88 6.28
C ASN A 349 -7.28 11.66 5.33
N PRO A 350 -8.06 11.73 4.23
CA PRO A 350 -8.34 10.58 3.36
C PRO A 350 -7.13 10.20 2.49
N VAL A 351 -6.28 11.17 2.14
CA VAL A 351 -5.05 10.94 1.36
C VAL A 351 -4.05 10.18 2.22
N ALA A 352 -3.86 10.58 3.48
CA ALA A 352 -3.00 9.88 4.42
C ALA A 352 -3.49 8.45 4.70
N ARG A 353 -4.80 8.26 4.88
CA ARG A 353 -5.41 6.93 5.03
C ARG A 353 -5.12 6.04 3.82
N TRP A 354 -5.23 6.58 2.60
CA TRP A 354 -4.88 5.85 1.38
C TRP A 354 -3.39 5.51 1.31
N ASN A 355 -2.51 6.41 1.74
CA ASN A 355 -1.07 6.15 1.80
C ASN A 355 -0.74 5.00 2.77
N VAL A 356 -1.36 5.00 3.95
CA VAL A 356 -1.22 3.92 4.94
C VAL A 356 -1.75 2.59 4.42
N GLN A 357 -2.89 2.60 3.72
CA GLN A 357 -3.46 1.39 3.08
C GLN A 357 -2.50 0.76 2.05
N ASN A 358 -1.68 1.56 1.39
CA ASN A 358 -0.73 1.08 0.38
C ASN A 358 0.63 0.68 0.96
N ALA A 359 0.92 1.07 2.21
CA ALA A 359 2.19 0.78 2.85
C ALA A 359 2.24 -0.67 3.32
N VAL A 360 3.30 -1.38 2.93
CA VAL A 360 3.60 -2.76 3.31
C VAL A 360 4.93 -2.77 4.05
N PRO A 361 5.05 -3.46 5.20
CA PRO A 361 6.31 -3.59 5.88
C PRO A 361 7.17 -4.60 5.14
N HIS A 362 8.30 -4.15 4.63
CA HIS A 362 9.41 -5.04 4.32
C HIS A 362 10.13 -5.30 5.64
N ILE A 363 10.47 -6.55 5.96
CA ILE A 363 11.22 -6.91 7.17
C ILE A 363 12.65 -7.24 6.77
N GLY A 364 13.60 -6.48 7.30
CA GLY A 364 15.02 -6.58 7.01
C GLY A 364 15.76 -7.41 8.07
N PRO A 365 17.10 -7.44 7.99
CA PRO A 365 17.94 -8.05 9.01
C PRO A 365 17.65 -7.47 10.41
N SER A 366 17.69 -8.34 11.42
CA SER A 366 17.40 -8.00 12.82
C SER A 366 15.97 -7.47 13.07
N GLU A 367 14.99 -7.95 12.28
CA GLU A 367 13.57 -7.58 12.39
C GLU A 367 13.28 -6.08 12.19
N ASN A 368 14.23 -5.35 11.60
CA ASN A 368 14.00 -3.96 11.27
C ASN A 368 12.89 -3.82 10.23
N ILE A 369 12.10 -2.76 10.33
CA ILE A 369 10.99 -2.50 9.43
C ILE A 369 11.31 -1.32 8.51
N MET A 370 10.92 -1.45 7.24
CA MET A 370 10.94 -0.39 6.24
C MET A 370 9.67 -0.50 5.43
N LEU A 371 9.10 0.64 5.02
CA LEU A 371 7.90 0.63 4.21
C LEU A 371 8.23 0.60 2.73
N HIS A 372 7.42 -0.13 1.99
CA HIS A 372 7.42 -0.12 0.55
C HIS A 372 5.98 -0.23 0.05
N LYS A 373 5.73 0.14 -1.20
CA LYS A 373 4.40 0.06 -1.81
C LYS A 373 3.95 -1.37 -2.14
N GLY A 374 4.77 -2.38 -1.84
CA GLY A 374 4.54 -3.77 -2.25
C GLY A 374 4.28 -3.89 -3.76
N ARG A 375 3.21 -4.60 -4.11
CA ARG A 375 2.66 -4.67 -5.49
C ARG A 375 1.60 -3.59 -5.76
N SER A 376 1.37 -2.65 -4.84
CA SER A 376 0.38 -1.60 -5.02
C SER A 376 0.86 -0.57 -6.05
N ARG A 377 -0.09 -0.11 -6.88
CA ARG A 377 0.08 1.07 -7.73
C ARG A 377 -0.12 2.38 -6.95
N GLY A 378 -0.55 2.30 -5.69
CA GLY A 378 -0.77 3.47 -4.86
C GLY A 378 0.53 4.07 -4.32
N ARG A 379 0.35 5.19 -3.60
CA ARG A 379 1.43 6.01 -3.05
C ARG A 379 1.59 5.78 -1.56
N ILE A 380 2.80 6.01 -1.05
CA ILE A 380 3.13 5.86 0.38
C ILE A 380 3.86 7.09 0.95
N ASP A 381 3.99 8.15 0.15
CA ASP A 381 4.79 9.34 0.44
C ASP A 381 4.34 10.00 1.76
N GLY A 382 3.02 10.00 2.02
CA GLY A 382 2.47 10.48 3.30
C GLY A 382 2.88 9.63 4.51
N ALA A 383 3.05 8.32 4.35
CA ALA A 383 3.50 7.42 5.42
C ALA A 383 5.02 7.55 5.65
N VAL A 384 5.80 7.74 4.59
CA VAL A 384 7.24 8.00 4.66
C VAL A 384 7.52 9.34 5.34
N ALA A 385 6.82 10.41 4.92
CA ALA A 385 6.90 11.73 5.55
C ALA A 385 6.53 11.66 7.04
N LEU A 386 5.50 10.89 7.41
CA LEU A 386 5.16 10.66 8.82
C LEU A 386 6.31 9.99 9.59
N GLY A 387 6.94 8.98 8.99
CA GLY A 387 8.13 8.33 9.54
C GLY A 387 9.27 9.31 9.79
N MET A 388 9.55 10.21 8.85
CA MET A 388 10.58 11.25 9.01
C MET A 388 10.22 12.25 10.14
N GLY A 389 8.96 12.65 10.25
CA GLY A 389 8.50 13.54 11.33
C GLY A 389 8.68 12.91 12.72
N PHE A 390 8.38 11.60 12.85
CA PHE A 390 8.66 10.86 14.09
C PHE A 390 10.15 10.66 14.32
N ALA A 391 10.95 10.45 13.27
CA ALA A 391 12.40 10.35 13.40
C ALA A 391 13.03 11.64 13.95
N ALA A 392 12.56 12.78 13.45
CA ALA A 392 12.92 14.11 13.93
C ALA A 392 12.56 14.25 15.42
N GLN A 393 11.32 13.92 15.78
CA GLN A 393 10.84 14.02 17.15
C GLN A 393 11.61 13.11 18.12
N LEU A 394 11.85 11.85 17.76
CA LEU A 394 12.47 10.83 18.61
C LEU A 394 13.97 11.04 18.82
N THR A 395 14.58 11.93 18.04
CA THR A 395 16.01 12.28 18.11
C THR A 395 16.23 13.59 18.86
N MET A 396 15.19 14.42 19.00
CA MET A 396 15.31 15.65 19.79
C MET A 396 15.41 15.34 21.29
N PRO A 397 16.28 16.07 22.01
CA PRO A 397 16.37 15.94 23.46
C PRO A 397 15.04 16.30 24.11
N VAL A 398 14.69 15.57 25.18
CA VAL A 398 13.50 15.90 25.98
C VAL A 398 13.75 17.25 26.63
N ILE A 399 13.10 18.29 26.11
CA ILE A 399 13.13 19.61 26.73
C ILE A 399 12.13 19.58 27.88
N GLU A 400 12.60 19.27 29.08
CA GLU A 400 11.84 19.59 30.29
C GLU A 400 11.69 21.12 30.34
N GLU A 401 10.44 21.60 30.29
CA GLU A 401 10.18 23.00 30.60
C GLU A 401 10.63 23.23 32.05
N ASN A 402 11.67 24.04 32.22
CA ASN A 402 12.15 24.43 33.54
C ASN A 402 10.95 25.01 34.33
N ALA A 403 10.58 24.38 35.44
CA ALA A 403 9.42 24.76 36.26
C ALA A 403 9.47 26.23 36.73
N TYR A 404 10.68 26.82 36.76
CA TYR A 404 10.90 28.22 37.11
C TYR A 404 10.61 29.21 35.97
N SER A 405 10.49 28.76 34.71
CA SER A 405 10.17 29.64 33.57
C SER A 405 8.76 30.27 33.64
N LYS A 406 7.82 29.62 34.33
CA LYS A 406 6.44 30.12 34.55
C LYS A 406 6.28 30.88 35.87
N ARG A 407 7.26 30.78 36.78
CA ARG A 407 7.27 31.50 38.04
C ARG A 407 8.16 32.72 37.84
N GLY A 408 7.53 33.85 37.49
CA GLY A 408 8.24 35.13 37.33
C GLY A 408 9.18 35.40 38.50
N ILE A 409 10.24 36.15 38.24
CA ILE A 409 11.26 36.52 39.23
C ILE A 409 10.56 37.21 40.40
N VAL A 410 10.67 36.62 41.59
CA VAL A 410 10.27 37.28 42.84
C VAL A 410 11.50 38.00 43.36
N THR A 411 11.56 39.30 43.14
CA THR A 411 12.57 40.18 43.74
C THR A 411 12.15 40.52 45.17
N LEU A 412 13.09 40.41 46.12
CA LEU A 412 12.93 40.83 47.52
C LEU A 412 13.02 42.34 47.68
#